data_AF-A0A1Z1MBX5-F1
#
_entry.id   AF-A0A1Z1MBX5-F1
#
_cell.length_a   1.000
_cell.length_b   1.000
_cell.length_c   1.000
_cell.angle_alpha   90.00
_cell.angle_beta   90.00
_cell.angle_gamma   90.00
#
_symmetry.space_group_name_H-M   'P 1'
#
loop_
_entity.id
_entity.type
_entity.pdbx_description
1 polymer ?
#
loop_
_entity_poly.entity_id
_entity_poly.type
_entity_poly.pdbx_seq_one_letter_code
_entity_poly.pdbx_strand_id
1 'polypeptide(L)' 'MLEIISLNNLWSAKISLIMILCNLLTIGIGRYAIKVRGLGPSIPLPILEGFGLPELLATTSLGHIIGAGTILGLKSISYL' A
#
# COMPACT_ATOMS: atom_id res chain seq x y z
N MET A 1 18.06 -25.46 -22.07
CA MET A 1 16.85 -25.94 -21.39
C MET A 1 16.18 -24.72 -20.78
N LEU A 2 15.22 -24.13 -21.49
CA LEU A 2 14.54 -22.92 -21.03
C LEU A 2 13.42 -23.38 -20.09
N GLU A 3 13.61 -23.24 -18.79
CA GLU A 3 12.52 -23.48 -17.84
C GLU A 3 11.48 -22.38 -18.01
N ILE A 4 10.38 -22.75 -18.66
CA ILE A 4 9.16 -21.96 -18.69
C ILE A 4 8.61 -22.07 -17.26
N ILE A 5 9.04 -21.14 -16.40
CA ILE A 5 8.44 -20.95 -15.09
C ILE A 5 6.99 -20.56 -15.38
N SER A 6 6.07 -21.51 -15.25
CA SER A 6 4.64 -21.23 -15.20
C SER A 6 4.45 -20.26 -14.04
N LEU A 7 4.33 -18.97 -14.36
CA LEU A 7 3.96 -17.95 -13.40
C LEU A 7 2.48 -18.19 -13.06
N ASN A 8 2.26 -19.16 -12.18
CA ASN A 8 1.00 -19.40 -11.50
C ASN A 8 0.44 -18.05 -11.11
N ASN A 9 -0.73 -17.73 -11.67
CA ASN A 9 -1.45 -16.46 -11.62
C ASN A 9 -0.84 -15.44 -10.63
N LEU A 10 0.09 -14.61 -11.13
CA LEU A 10 0.91 -13.69 -10.34
C LEU A 10 0.08 -12.70 -9.51
N TRP A 11 -1.18 -12.53 -9.92
CA TRP A 11 -2.17 -11.68 -9.29
C TRP A 11 -3.39 -12.50 -8.87
N SER A 12 -3.72 -12.44 -7.58
CA SER A 12 -4.85 -13.16 -6.97
C SER A 12 -5.62 -12.22 -6.05
N ALA A 13 -6.91 -12.48 -5.85
CA ALA A 13 -7.76 -11.70 -4.95
C ALA A 13 -7.16 -11.59 -3.52
N LYS A 14 -6.46 -12.64 -3.06
CA LYS A 14 -5.72 -12.63 -1.78
C LYS A 14 -4.64 -11.54 -1.77
N ILE A 15 -3.86 -11.41 -2.84
CA ILE A 15 -2.78 -10.41 -2.98
C ILE A 15 -3.36 -9.00 -2.95
N SER A 16 -4.44 -8.76 -3.69
CA SER A 16 -5.12 -7.47 -3.72
C SER A 16 -5.64 -7.06 -2.34
N LEU A 17 -6.25 -8.00 -1.61
CA LEU A 17 -6.71 -7.76 -0.24
C LEU A 17 -5.56 -7.39 0.70
N ILE A 18 -4.42 -8.08 0.60
CA ILE A 18 -3.23 -7.78 1.41
C ILE A 18 -2.69 -6.38 1.09
N MET A 19 -2.63 -6.00 -0.20
CA MET A 19 -2.20 -4.66 -0.62
C MET A 19 -3.12 -3.55 -0.07
N ILE A 20 -4.44 -3.75 -0.13
CA ILE A 20 -5.41 -2.79 0.42
C ILE A 20 -5.23 -2.64 1.93
N LEU A 21 -5.02 -3.75 2.66
CA LEU A 21 -4.76 -3.72 4.10
C LEU A 21 -3.47 -2.96 4.43
N CYS A 22 -2.38 -3.22 3.70
CA CYS A 22 -1.12 -2.49 3.88
C CYS A 22 -1.29 -0.99 3.66
N ASN A 23 -1.99 -0.58 2.58
CA ASN A 23 -2.27 0.82 2.30
C ASN A 23 -3.09 1.48 3.42
N LEU A 24 -4.15 0.82 3.91
CA LEU A 24 -5.00 1.35 4.97
C LEU A 24 -4.23 1.52 6.30
N LEU A 25 -3.35 0.56 6.62
CA LEU A 25 -2.45 0.66 7.77
C LEU A 25 -1.50 1.86 7.65
N THR A 26 -0.86 2.05 6.50
CA THR A 26 0.04 3.20 6.28
C THR A 26 -0.65 4.54 6.25
N ILE A 27 -1.90 4.61 5.76
CA ILE A 27 -2.70 5.85 5.84
C ILE A 27 -2.99 6.17 7.31
N GLY A 28 -3.38 5.16 8.11
CA GLY A 28 -3.58 5.32 9.55
C GLY A 28 -2.31 5.77 10.29
N ILE A 29 -1.16 5.16 9.97
CA ILE A 29 0.14 5.55 10.53
C ILE A 29 0.52 6.97 10.08
N GLY A 30 0.32 7.32 8.82
CA GLY A 30 0.59 8.67 8.30
C GLY A 30 -0.20 9.76 9.02
N ARG A 31 -1.44 9.46 9.43
CA ARG A 31 -2.25 10.36 10.28
C ARG A 31 -1.65 10.59 11.67
N TYR A 32 -0.69 9.80 12.14
CA TYR A 32 0.03 10.09 13.39
C TYR A 32 1.49 10.51 13.15
N ALA A 33 2.13 10.02 12.08
CA ALA A 33 3.54 10.25 11.79
C ALA A 33 3.81 11.58 11.08
N ILE A 34 2.86 12.10 10.28
CA ILE A 34 3.06 13.33 9.53
C ILE A 34 2.93 14.52 10.49
N LYS A 35 4.05 15.19 10.73
CA LYS A 35 4.17 16.39 11.58
C LYS A 35 3.75 17.68 10.88
N VAL A 36 3.96 17.77 9.56
CA VAL A 36 3.58 18.94 8.76
C VAL A 36 2.51 18.52 7.77
N ARG A 37 1.27 18.88 8.08
CA ARG A 37 0.06 18.49 7.33
C ARG A 37 -0.44 19.65 6.49
N GLY A 38 -1.10 19.36 5.38
CA GLY A 38 -1.74 20.38 4.55
C GLY A 38 -0.80 21.25 3.73
N LEU A 39 0.44 20.80 3.43
CA LEU A 39 1.39 21.50 2.54
C LEU A 39 1.02 21.40 1.04
N GLY A 40 -0.25 21.28 0.70
CA GLY A 40 -0.71 21.11 -0.67
C GLY A 40 -2.20 21.28 -0.80
N PRO A 41 -2.75 21.20 -2.03
CA PRO A 41 -4.18 21.39 -2.27
C PRO A 41 -4.99 20.43 -1.38
N SER A 42 -5.88 21.02 -0.57
CA SER A 42 -6.79 20.30 0.30
C SER A 42 -7.76 19.50 -0.57
N ILE A 43 -7.82 18.18 -0.38
CA ILE A 43 -8.85 17.38 -1.04
C ILE A 43 -10.12 17.51 -0.20
N PRO A 44 -11.28 17.87 -0.79
CA PRO A 44 -12.56 17.92 -0.09
C PRO A 44 -13.12 16.49 0.04
N LEU A 45 -12.43 15.64 0.82
CA LEU A 45 -12.90 14.31 1.21
C LEU A 45 -13.27 14.35 2.70
N PRO A 46 -14.54 14.13 3.08
CA PRO A 46 -15.02 14.27 4.47
C PRO A 46 -14.38 13.28 5.46
N ILE A 47 -13.73 12.21 4.97
CA ILE A 47 -13.02 11.23 5.80
C ILE A 47 -11.58 11.66 6.11
N LEU A 48 -11.06 12.64 5.36
CA LEU A 48 -9.65 13.06 5.38
C LEU A 48 -9.55 14.59 5.64
N GLU A 49 -10.37 15.09 6.56
CA GLU A 49 -10.33 16.49 6.99
C GLU A 49 -8.91 16.84 7.50
N GLY A 50 -8.21 17.70 6.76
CA GLY A 50 -6.83 18.11 7.04
C GLY A 50 -5.72 17.26 6.40
N PHE A 51 -6.05 16.30 5.53
CA PHE A 51 -5.07 15.50 4.80
C PHE A 51 -4.95 16.00 3.36
N GLY A 52 -3.77 16.51 3.01
CA GLY A 52 -3.49 16.99 1.66
C GLY A 52 -3.32 15.85 0.65
N LEU A 53 -3.47 16.21 -0.63
CA LEU A 53 -3.03 15.40 -1.78
C LEU A 53 -1.62 14.79 -1.60
N PRO A 54 -0.59 15.56 -1.18
CA PRO A 54 0.75 14.99 -0.98
C PRO A 54 0.82 13.95 0.15
N GLU A 55 0.01 14.11 1.20
CA GLU A 55 0.00 13.18 2.34
C GLU A 55 -0.67 11.86 1.94
N LEU A 56 -1.74 11.92 1.16
CA LEU A 56 -2.37 10.72 0.59
C LEU A 56 -1.40 9.97 -0.32
N LEU A 57 -0.79 10.67 -1.28
CA LEU A 57 0.19 10.07 -2.19
C LEU A 57 1.39 9.47 -1.46
N ALA A 58 1.93 10.17 -0.45
CA ALA A 58 3.05 9.69 0.34
C ALA A 58 2.69 8.41 1.11
N THR A 59 1.53 8.40 1.80
CA THR A 59 1.10 7.24 2.58
C THR A 59 0.72 6.04 1.73
N THR A 60 0.06 6.24 0.59
CA THR A 60 -0.22 5.14 -0.35
C THR A 60 1.04 4.62 -1.02
N SER A 61 2.04 5.47 -1.29
CA SER A 61 3.33 5.01 -1.85
C SER A 61 4.10 4.18 -0.83
N LEU A 62 4.14 4.61 0.44
CA LEU A 62 4.69 3.83 1.54
C LEU A 62 3.97 2.48 1.69
N GLY A 63 2.63 2.49 1.60
CA GLY A 63 1.81 1.30 1.66
C GLY A 63 2.09 0.31 0.54
N HIS A 64 2.39 0.79 -0.68
CA HIS A 64 2.84 -0.06 -1.78
C HIS A 64 4.20 -0.70 -1.54
N ILE A 65 5.16 0.03 -0.96
CA ILE A 65 6.48 -0.52 -0.61
C ILE A 65 6.33 -1.65 0.42
N ILE A 66 5.58 -1.40 1.50
CA ILE A 66 5.32 -2.39 2.56
C ILE A 66 4.49 -3.55 2.01
N GLY A 67 3.49 -3.28 1.17
CA GLY A 67 2.64 -4.28 0.54
C GLY A 67 3.44 -5.20 -0.37
N ALA A 68 4.29 -4.66 -1.24
CA ALA A 68 5.16 -5.46 -2.11
C ALA A 68 6.12 -6.34 -1.30
N GLY A 69 6.73 -5.81 -0.24
CA GLY A 69 7.59 -6.58 0.67
C GLY A 69 6.83 -7.70 1.38
N THR A 70 5.61 -7.43 1.85
CA THR A 70 4.76 -8.40 2.54
C THR A 70 4.32 -9.52 1.59
N ILE A 71 3.88 -9.18 0.37
CA ILE A 71 3.47 -10.15 -0.65
C ILE A 71 4.65 -11.05 -1.03
N LEU A 72 5.83 -10.46 -1.26
CA LEU A 72 7.03 -11.24 -1.59
C LEU A 72 7.46 -12.14 -0.43
N GLY A 73 7.37 -11.66 0.81
CA GLY A 73 7.64 -12.46 2.01
C GLY A 73 6.67 -13.63 2.19
N LEU A 74 5.35 -13.40 2.04
CA LEU A 74 4.33 -14.46 2.11
C LEU A 74 4.50 -15.51 1.01
N LYS A 75 4.87 -15.07 -0.20
CA LYS A 75 5.19 -15.96 -1.32
C LYS A 75 6.44 -16.81 -1.03
N SER A 76 7.45 -16.23 -0.37
CA SER A 76 8.66 -16.96 0.03
C SER A 76 8.40 -18.06 1.04
N ILE A 77 7.34 -17.93 1.85
CA ILE A 77 6.91 -18.94 2.85
C ILE A 77 5.89 -19.93 2.24
N SER A 78 5.64 -19.83 0.93
CA SER A 78 4.66 -20.65 0.18
C SER A 78 3.23 -20.61 0.75
N TYR A 79 2.88 -19.55 1.50
CA TYR A 79 1.52 -19.32 1.97
C TYR A 79 0.58 -18.83 0.85
N LEU A 80 1.20 -18.36 -0.24
CA LEU A 80 0.57 -17.69 -1.37
C LEU A 80 1.23 -18.14 -2.66
#